data_AF-A0A813HT02-F1
#
_entry.id   AF-A0A813HT02-F1
#
_cell.length_a   1.000
_cell.length_b   1.000
_cell.length_c   1.000
_cell.angle_alpha   90.00
_cell.angle_beta   90.00
_cell.angle_gamma   90.00
#
_symmetry.space_group_name_H-M   'P 1'
#
loop_
_entity.id
_entity.type
_entity.pdbx_description
1 polymer ?
#
loop_
_entity_poly.entity_id
_entity_poly.type
_entity_poly.pdbx_seq_one_letter_code
_entity_poly.pdbx_strand_id
1 'polypeptide(L)'
;MASTDPKKIAEVRDVHRLERIGAHSHIRGLGLDDALDARMISQGMVGQNGARRAAGVILSMIQEEKIAGRAVLIAGQPGTGKTAIAMGMAKALGEDTPFTMLAGSEIFSLEMSKTEALTQAFRRSIGIRIREEAEIIEGEVV
;
A
#
# COMPACT_ATOMS: atom_id res chain seq x y z
N MET A 1 0.72 4.96 -43.82
CA MET A 1 1.20 5.58 -42.57
C MET A 1 0.54 4.83 -41.43
N ALA A 2 1.29 3.97 -40.74
CA ALA A 2 0.74 3.18 -39.64
C ALA A 2 0.55 4.08 -38.42
N SER A 3 -0.70 4.25 -37.99
CA SER A 3 -1.04 4.87 -36.71
C SER A 3 -0.57 3.95 -35.59
N THR A 4 0.60 4.22 -35.03
CA THR A 4 1.01 3.65 -33.76
C THR A 4 0.08 4.19 -32.68
N ASP A 5 -0.88 3.37 -32.25
CA ASP A 5 -1.64 3.63 -31.03
C ASP A 5 -0.64 3.88 -29.89
N PRO A 6 -0.75 5.01 -29.16
CA PRO A 6 0.09 5.24 -28.00
C PRO A 6 -0.20 4.12 -26.99
N LYS A 7 0.83 3.34 -26.65
CA LYS A 7 0.75 2.34 -25.59
C LYS A 7 0.27 3.05 -24.33
N LYS A 8 -0.96 2.77 -23.93
CA LYS A 8 -1.56 3.27 -22.69
C LYS A 8 -0.65 2.88 -21.53
N ILE A 9 -0.01 3.86 -20.91
CA ILE A 9 0.85 3.63 -19.75
C ILE A 9 -0.07 3.23 -18.62
N ALA A 10 0.17 2.05 -18.02
CA ALA A 10 -0.63 1.59 -16.89
C ALA A 10 -0.33 2.50 -15.69
N GLU A 11 -1.33 3.28 -15.28
CA GLU A 11 -1.25 4.08 -14.07
C GLU A 11 -1.20 3.16 -12.84
N VAL A 12 -0.56 3.60 -11.75
CA VAL A 12 -0.46 2.84 -10.50
C VAL A 12 -1.86 2.43 -9.99
N ARG A 13 -2.88 3.29 -10.18
CA ARG A 13 -4.27 3.01 -9.84
C ARG A 13 -4.90 1.90 -10.71
N ASP A 14 -4.52 1.79 -11.97
CA ASP A 14 -5.02 0.75 -12.88
C ASP A 14 -4.42 -0.63 -12.57
N VAL A 15 -3.19 -0.70 -12.04
CA VAL A 15 -2.62 -1.96 -11.54
C VAL A 15 -3.41 -2.48 -10.33
N HIS A 16 -3.89 -1.59 -9.46
CA HIS A 16 -4.75 -1.94 -8.34
C HIS A 16 -6.17 -2.40 -8.76
N ARG A 17 -6.63 -2.09 -9.98
CA ARG A 17 -7.97 -2.47 -10.47
C ARG A 17 -8.13 -3.97 -10.72
N LEU A 18 -7.02 -4.70 -10.84
CA LEU A 18 -7.00 -6.17 -10.93
C LEU A 18 -7.11 -6.86 -9.55
N GLU A 19 -7.03 -6.13 -8.43
CA GLU A 19 -7.32 -6.68 -7.11
C GLU A 19 -8.84 -6.80 -6.91
N ARG A 20 -9.39 -7.92 -7.37
CA ARG A 20 -10.68 -8.46 -6.92
C ARG A 20 -10.76 -8.31 -5.39
N ILE A 21 -11.82 -7.67 -4.87
CA ILE A 21 -12.11 -7.38 -3.44
C ILE A 21 -11.29 -8.27 -2.49
N GLY A 22 -10.16 -7.76 -2.01
CA GLY A 22 -9.28 -8.49 -1.11
C GLY A 22 -9.86 -8.55 0.31
N ALA A 23 -9.36 -9.48 1.14
CA ALA A 23 -9.79 -9.64 2.54
C ALA A 23 -9.62 -8.37 3.40
N HIS A 24 -8.79 -7.42 2.95
CA HIS A 24 -8.49 -6.16 3.63
C HIS A 24 -8.98 -4.91 2.88
N SER A 25 -9.85 -5.08 1.87
CA SER A 25 -10.42 -3.99 1.06
C SER A 25 -11.23 -2.95 1.86
N HIS A 26 -11.74 -3.33 3.04
CA HIS A 26 -12.48 -2.45 3.92
C HIS A 26 -11.59 -1.47 4.73
N ILE A 27 -10.28 -1.70 4.76
CA ILE A 27 -9.34 -0.90 5.53
C ILE A 27 -8.99 0.36 4.75
N ARG A 28 -9.27 1.52 5.34
CA ARG A 28 -9.03 2.85 4.75
C ARG A 28 -7.92 3.62 5.43
N GLY A 29 -7.38 3.12 6.54
CA GLY A 29 -6.31 3.76 7.30
C GLY A 29 -6.14 3.13 8.69
N LEU A 30 -5.33 3.76 9.55
CA LEU A 30 -5.06 3.28 10.91
C LEU A 30 -6.12 3.71 11.94
N GLY A 31 -7.05 4.62 11.61
CA GLY A 31 -8.13 5.08 12.48
C GLY A 31 -7.66 5.76 13.76
N LEU A 32 -6.58 6.54 13.66
CA LEU A 32 -6.02 7.33 14.76
C LEU A 32 -6.68 8.71 14.81
N ASP A 33 -6.63 9.35 15.98
CA ASP A 33 -6.92 10.78 16.12
C ASP A 33 -5.63 11.63 16.07
N ASP A 34 -5.78 12.94 16.25
CA ASP A 34 -4.68 13.91 16.20
C ASP A 34 -3.64 13.71 17.31
N ALA A 35 -3.98 13.00 18.39
CA ALA A 35 -3.08 12.63 19.47
C ALA A 35 -2.37 11.28 19.23
N LEU A 36 -2.55 10.68 18.05
CA LEU A 36 -2.10 9.33 17.68
C LEU A 36 -2.76 8.20 18.50
N ASP A 37 -3.89 8.49 19.15
CA ASP A 37 -4.63 7.47 19.87
C ASP A 37 -5.61 6.74 18.94
N ALA A 38 -5.61 5.41 19.06
CA ALA A 38 -6.43 4.56 18.22
C ALA A 38 -7.86 4.52 18.73
N ARG A 39 -8.80 5.02 17.93
CA ARG A 39 -10.23 4.85 18.20
C ARG A 39 -10.62 3.38 18.11
N MET A 40 -11.49 2.93 19.01
CA MET A 40 -11.87 1.52 19.13
C MET A 40 -12.38 0.93 17.80
N ILE A 41 -13.15 1.71 17.04
CA ILE A 41 -13.62 1.38 15.69
C ILE A 41 -13.44 2.63 14.82
N SER A 42 -12.62 2.55 13.77
CA SER A 42 -12.41 3.67 12.83
C SER A 42 -11.69 3.20 11.56
N GLN A 43 -12.01 3.80 10.42
CA GLN A 43 -11.36 3.55 9.11
C GLN A 43 -11.26 2.06 8.71
N GLY A 44 -12.25 1.26 9.10
CA GLY A 44 -12.27 -0.19 8.85
C GLY A 44 -11.44 -1.03 9.82
N MET A 45 -10.73 -0.41 10.77
CA MET A 45 -9.96 -1.08 11.83
C MET A 45 -10.77 -1.18 13.12
N VAL A 46 -10.63 -2.30 13.82
CA VAL A 46 -11.27 -2.57 15.12
C VAL A 46 -10.24 -3.09 16.11
N GLY A 47 -10.18 -2.47 17.30
CA GLY A 47 -9.25 -2.86 18.35
C GLY A 47 -7.78 -2.68 17.96
N GLN A 48 -6.90 -3.55 18.49
CA GLN A 48 -5.43 -3.48 18.34
C GLN A 48 -4.84 -2.10 18.64
N ASN A 49 -5.36 -1.42 19.68
CA ASN A 49 -5.06 -0.02 19.95
C ASN A 49 -3.56 0.25 20.13
N GLY A 50 -2.86 -0.60 20.89
CA GLY A 50 -1.41 -0.47 21.10
C GLY A 50 -0.61 -0.61 19.81
N ALA A 51 -0.95 -1.59 18.97
CA ALA A 51 -0.26 -1.82 17.70
C ALA A 51 -0.55 -0.72 16.66
N ARG A 52 -1.80 -0.22 16.62
CA ARG A 52 -2.19 0.90 15.75
C ARG A 52 -1.53 2.20 16.17
N ARG A 53 -1.46 2.50 17.47
CA ARG A 53 -0.72 3.64 17.99
C ARG A 53 0.77 3.56 17.66
N ALA A 54 1.40 2.40 17.86
CA ALA A 54 2.80 2.19 17.47
C ALA A 54 3.02 2.38 15.96
N ALA A 55 2.11 1.85 15.14
CA ALA A 55 2.13 2.06 13.68
C ALA A 55 1.98 3.55 13.31
N GLY A 56 1.15 4.29 14.04
CA GLY A 56 1.00 5.75 13.89
C GLY A 56 2.27 6.51 14.18
N VAL A 57 2.96 6.19 15.27
CA VAL A 57 4.26 6.80 15.59
C VAL A 57 5.28 6.51 14.50
N ILE A 58 5.33 5.27 13.99
CA ILE A 58 6.21 4.93 12.85
C ILE A 58 5.85 5.74 11.62
N LEU A 59 4.56 5.88 11.31
CA LEU A 59 4.08 6.68 10.19
C LEU A 59 4.51 8.15 10.30
N SER A 60 4.35 8.77 11.47
CA SER A 60 4.80 10.14 11.72
C SER A 60 6.30 10.28 11.55
N MET A 61 7.10 9.32 12.05
CA MET A 61 8.55 9.34 11.88
C MET A 61 8.98 9.20 10.41
N ILE A 62 8.21 8.48 9.59
CA ILE A 62 8.43 8.40 8.13
C ILE A 62 8.10 9.73 7.45
N GLN A 63 6.94 10.32 7.78
CA GLN A 63 6.50 11.61 7.22
C GLN A 63 7.42 12.77 7.60
N GLU A 64 8.00 12.73 8.79
CA GLU A 64 9.00 13.69 9.27
C GLU A 64 10.43 13.38 8.78
N GLU A 65 10.60 12.36 7.94
CA GLU A 65 11.89 11.92 7.37
C GLU A 65 12.98 11.60 8.42
N LYS A 66 12.59 11.31 9.67
CA LYS A 66 13.52 10.99 10.77
C LYS A 66 14.13 9.59 10.65
N ILE A 67 13.60 8.75 9.77
CA ILE A 67 14.03 7.38 9.58
C ILE A 67 14.15 7.07 8.10
N ALA A 68 15.30 6.51 7.70
CA ALA A 68 15.52 5.91 6.39
C ALA A 68 16.24 4.56 6.54
N GLY A 69 15.96 3.61 5.64
CA GLY A 69 16.66 2.32 5.58
C GLY A 69 16.39 1.36 6.74
N ARG A 70 15.27 1.52 7.47
CA ARG A 70 14.87 0.60 8.55
C ARG A 70 13.68 -0.25 8.13
N ALA A 71 13.69 -1.52 8.56
CA ALA A 71 12.56 -2.43 8.41
C ALA A 71 11.69 -2.45 9.68
N VAL A 72 10.39 -2.65 9.50
CA VAL A 72 9.41 -2.80 10.58
C VAL A 72 8.97 -4.26 10.65
N LEU A 73 9.06 -4.87 11.83
CA LEU A 73 8.59 -6.24 12.07
C LEU A 73 7.35 -6.21 12.96
N ILE A 74 6.25 -6.78 12.47
CA ILE A 74 5.01 -6.95 13.24
C ILE A 74 4.87 -8.44 13.60
N ALA A 75 4.97 -8.75 14.89
CA ALA A 75 4.86 -10.11 15.41
C ALA A 75 3.55 -10.31 16.20
N GLY A 76 3.01 -11.52 16.18
CA GLY A 76 1.78 -11.88 16.88
C GLY A 76 1.14 -13.15 16.34
N GLN A 77 0.17 -13.69 17.07
CA GLN A 77 -0.55 -14.92 16.70
C GLN A 77 -1.27 -14.80 15.34
N PRO A 78 -1.54 -15.91 14.64
CA PRO A 78 -2.39 -15.89 13.44
C PRO A 78 -3.74 -15.23 13.73
N GLY A 79 -4.29 -14.48 12.77
CA GLY A 79 -5.60 -13.82 12.91
C GLY A 79 -5.61 -12.50 13.69
N THR A 80 -4.48 -12.02 14.25
CA THR A 80 -4.45 -10.78 15.04
C THR A 80 -4.39 -9.48 14.23
N GLY A 81 -4.57 -9.52 12.90
CA GLY A 81 -4.62 -8.32 12.07
C GLY A 81 -3.26 -7.71 11.68
N LYS A 82 -2.18 -8.50 11.68
CA LYS A 82 -0.83 -8.02 11.26
C LYS A 82 -0.83 -7.41 9.85
N THR A 83 -1.35 -8.16 8.87
CA THR A 83 -1.48 -7.70 7.48
C THR A 83 -2.45 -6.52 7.36
N ALA A 84 -3.50 -6.51 8.18
CA ALA A 84 -4.47 -5.40 8.24
C ALA A 84 -3.81 -4.09 8.70
N ILE A 85 -2.93 -4.14 9.72
CA ILE A 85 -2.17 -2.97 10.17
C ILE A 85 -1.22 -2.47 9.06
N ALA A 86 -0.51 -3.38 8.39
CA ALA A 86 0.38 -3.00 7.28
C ALA A 86 -0.38 -2.32 6.13
N MET A 87 -1.57 -2.84 5.78
CA MET A 87 -2.47 -2.21 4.81
C MET A 87 -2.95 -0.82 5.30
N GLY A 88 -3.32 -0.71 6.57
CA GLY A 88 -3.72 0.56 7.17
C GLY A 88 -2.61 1.60 7.16
N MET A 89 -1.36 1.20 7.41
CA MET A 89 -0.18 2.08 7.28
C MET A 89 0.00 2.56 5.84
N ALA A 90 -0.10 1.67 4.85
CA ALA A 90 0.03 2.02 3.44
C ALA A 90 -1.04 3.02 2.99
N LYS A 91 -2.30 2.79 3.36
CA LYS A 91 -3.40 3.72 3.07
C LYS A 91 -3.24 5.07 3.78
N ALA A 92 -2.67 5.09 4.98
CA ALA A 92 -2.42 6.32 5.72
C ALA A 92 -1.23 7.14 5.18
N LEU A 93 -0.28 6.52 4.47
CA LEU A 93 0.78 7.24 3.74
C LEU A 93 0.22 8.02 2.54
N GLY A 94 -0.80 7.48 1.88
CA GLY A 94 -1.51 8.11 0.78
C GLY A 94 -2.14 7.09 -0.17
N GLU A 95 -3.23 7.46 -0.85
CA GLU A 95 -3.91 6.56 -1.79
C GLU A 95 -3.05 6.19 -3.00
N ASP A 96 -2.12 7.06 -3.38
CA ASP A 96 -1.21 6.83 -4.51
C ASP A 96 0.11 6.16 -4.07
N THR A 97 0.27 5.84 -2.79
CA THR A 97 1.47 5.15 -2.31
C THR A 97 1.43 3.69 -2.77
N PRO A 98 2.40 3.24 -3.59
CA PRO A 98 2.43 1.86 -4.05
C PRO A 98 2.66 0.92 -2.86
N PHE A 99 1.90 -0.18 -2.84
CA PHE A 99 1.99 -1.19 -1.80
C PHE A 99 1.99 -2.57 -2.44
N THR A 100 3.02 -3.36 -2.18
CA THR A 100 3.15 -4.74 -2.68
C THR A 100 3.10 -5.70 -1.50
N MET A 101 2.14 -6.63 -1.53
CA MET A 101 2.16 -7.79 -0.65
C MET A 101 2.92 -8.93 -1.32
N LEU A 102 3.79 -9.58 -0.55
CA LEU A 102 4.58 -10.73 -1.01
C LEU A 102 4.61 -11.78 0.09
N ALA A 103 4.21 -13.01 -0.24
CA ALA A 103 4.42 -14.15 0.64
C ALA A 103 5.85 -14.68 0.46
N GLY A 104 6.50 -15.07 1.56
CA GLY A 104 7.87 -15.58 1.50
C GLY A 104 8.03 -16.81 0.60
N SER A 105 6.98 -17.62 0.47
CA SER A 105 6.94 -18.77 -0.44
C SER A 105 6.98 -18.38 -1.92
N GLU A 106 6.47 -17.20 -2.29
CA GLU A 106 6.45 -16.71 -3.68
C GLU A 106 7.87 -16.36 -4.20
N ILE A 107 8.83 -16.18 -3.30
CA ILE A 107 10.24 -15.90 -3.66
C ILE A 107 10.93 -17.16 -4.21
N PHE A 108 10.46 -18.35 -3.84
CA PHE A 108 11.06 -19.61 -4.25
C PHE A 108 10.37 -20.13 -5.52
N SER A 109 11.03 -19.97 -6.67
CA SER A 109 10.55 -20.43 -7.96
C SER A 109 11.64 -21.15 -8.75
N LEU A 110 11.23 -22.05 -9.65
CA LEU A 110 12.10 -22.66 -10.65
C LEU A 110 12.29 -21.76 -11.88
N GLU A 111 11.35 -20.84 -12.13
CA GLU A 111 11.34 -19.97 -13.31
C GLU A 111 12.24 -18.75 -13.15
N MET A 112 12.47 -18.31 -11.91
CA MET A 112 13.27 -17.11 -11.62
C MET A 112 14.12 -17.26 -10.37
N SER A 113 15.24 -16.54 -10.34
CA SER A 113 16.11 -16.51 -9.17
C SER A 113 15.48 -15.75 -8.00
N LYS A 114 15.84 -16.14 -6.77
CA LYS A 114 15.41 -15.44 -5.53
C LYS A 114 15.74 -13.94 -5.56
N THR A 115 16.90 -13.59 -6.11
CA THR A 115 17.33 -12.19 -6.24
C THR A 115 16.42 -11.42 -7.18
N GLU A 116 16.10 -12.00 -8.35
CA GLU A 116 15.21 -11.37 -9.33
C GLU A 116 13.80 -11.19 -8.77
N ALA A 117 13.26 -12.20 -8.08
CA ALA A 117 11.95 -12.11 -7.43
C ALA A 117 11.90 -10.94 -6.42
N LEU A 118 12.92 -10.79 -5.58
CA LEU A 118 13.04 -9.67 -4.65
C LEU A 118 13.21 -8.33 -5.38
N THR A 119 14.06 -8.26 -6.41
CA THR A 119 14.26 -7.05 -7.21
C THR A 119 12.95 -6.58 -7.84
N GLN A 120 12.13 -7.49 -8.37
CA GLN A 120 10.82 -7.15 -8.92
C GLN A 120 9.86 -6.66 -7.84
N ALA A 121 9.82 -7.31 -6.68
CA ALA A 121 8.97 -6.88 -5.55
C ALA A 121 9.32 -5.46 -5.07
N PHE A 122 10.61 -5.14 -4.97
CA PHE A 122 11.07 -3.78 -4.64
C PHE A 122 10.68 -2.78 -5.72
N ARG A 123 10.88 -3.10 -7.02
CA ARG A 123 10.50 -2.20 -8.12
C ARG A 123 8.99 -1.91 -8.15
N ARG A 124 8.15 -2.91 -7.88
CA ARG A 124 6.68 -2.72 -7.79
C ARG A 124 6.26 -1.84 -6.61
N SER A 125 7.08 -1.79 -5.55
CA SER A 125 6.82 -1.00 -4.34
C SER A 125 7.35 0.43 -4.43
N ILE A 126 7.95 0.84 -5.56
CA ILE A 126 8.52 2.17 -5.76
C ILE A 126 7.75 2.85 -6.90
N GLY A 127 7.14 3.99 -6.60
CA GLY A 127 6.34 4.76 -7.54
C GLY A 127 7.09 6.01 -7.97
N ILE A 128 7.03 6.34 -9.26
CA ILE A 128 7.56 7.59 -9.81
C ILE A 128 6.36 8.42 -10.26
N ARG A 129 6.20 9.61 -9.69
CA ARG A 129 5.12 10.55 -10.05
C ARG A 129 5.65 11.54 -11.08
N ILE A 130 5.10 11.47 -12.30
CA ILE A 130 5.39 12.39 -13.40
C ILE A 130 4.16 13.29 -13.57
N ARG A 131 4.38 14.59 -13.75
CA ARG A 131 3.30 15.55 -14.03
C ARG A 131 3.26 15.80 -15.53
N GLU A 132 2.08 15.65 -16.13
CA GLU A 132 1.81 15.96 -17.53
C GLU A 132 0.46 16.66 -17.67
N GLU A 133 0.26 17.36 -18.79
CA GLU A 133 -1.03 17.97 -19.13
C GLU A 133 -1.84 16.98 -19.97
N ALA A 134 -3.10 16.73 -19.59
CA ALA A 134 -3.99 15.82 -20.29
C ALA A 134 -5.41 16.40 -20.36
N GLU A 135 -6.10 16.18 -21.48
CA GLU A 135 -7.51 16.51 -21.64
C GLU A 135 -8.37 15.42 -20.99
N ILE A 136 -9.20 15.79 -20.01
CA ILE A 136 -10.07 14.88 -19.26
C ILE A 136 -11.52 15.22 -19.58
N ILE A 137 -12.36 14.20 -19.80
CA ILE A 137 -13.81 14.36 -19.95
C ILE A 137 -14.48 13.99 -18.63
N GLU A 138 -15.23 14.91 -18.04
CA GLU A 138 -16.02 14.70 -16.83
C GLU A 138 -17.52 14.77 -17.14
N GLY A 139 -18.32 13.91 -16.51
CA GLY A 139 -19.77 13.85 -16.73
C GLY A 139 -20.49 13.04 -15.65
N GLU A 140 -21.81 13.21 -15.56
CA GLU A 140 -22.67 12.47 -14.64
C GLU A 140 -22.96 11.06 -15.16
N VAL A 141 -22.94 10.08 -14.26
CA VAL A 141 -23.38 8.71 -14.56
C VAL A 141 -24.91 8.67 -14.43
N VAL A 142 -25.63 8.63 -15.56
CA VAL A 142 -27.10 8.51 -15.64
C VAL A 142 -27.52 7.06 -15.90
#